data_AF-A0A3B8JBL3-F1
#
_entry.id   AF-A0A3B8JBL3-F1
#
_cell.length_a   1.000
_cell.length_b   1.000
_cell.length_c   1.000
_cell.angle_alpha   90.00
_cell.angle_beta   90.00
_cell.angle_gamma   90.00
#
_symmetry.space_group_name_H-M   'P 1'
#
loop_
_entity.id
_entity.type
_entity.pdbx_description
1 polymer ?
#
loop_
_entity_poly.entity_id
_entity_poly.type
_entity_poly.pdbx_seq_one_letter_code
_entity_poly.pdbx_strand_id
1 'polypeptide(L)'
;ESERRFRAIFDQTFQFIGLLKPDGTLLEANQTALDFGGISHADIIGRPFWEARWWTISPETQNQLKDAIRQAAAGEFVRYEVDVLGAGDTVATIDFSLKPVKDETGNVILLIPEGR
;
A
#
# COMPACT_ATOMS: atom_id res chain seq x y z
N GLU A 1 -2.96 -24.62 -0.52
CA GLU A 1 -3.22 -24.51 0.93
C GLU A 1 -2.56 -23.27 1.55
N SER A 2 -1.27 -23.03 1.29
CA SER A 2 -0.56 -21.80 1.72
C SER A 2 -1.27 -20.50 1.30
N GLU A 3 -1.73 -20.40 0.04
CA GLU A 3 -2.45 -19.22 -0.46
C GLU A 3 -3.78 -18.97 0.26
N ARG A 4 -4.55 -20.01 0.60
CA ARG A 4 -5.81 -19.86 1.35
C ARG A 4 -5.56 -19.34 2.76
N ARG A 5 -4.49 -19.82 3.41
CA ARG A 5 -4.09 -19.35 4.74
C ARG A 5 -3.55 -17.92 4.68
N PHE A 6 -2.77 -17.59 3.64
CA PHE A 6 -2.31 -16.23 3.39
C PHE A 6 -3.49 -15.27 3.22
N ARG A 7 -4.44 -15.56 2.33
CA ARG A 7 -5.64 -14.72 2.13
C ARG A 7 -6.45 -14.57 3.41
N ALA A 8 -6.68 -15.66 4.15
CA ALA A 8 -7.42 -15.58 5.42
C ALA A 8 -6.77 -14.63 6.45
N ILE A 9 -5.44 -14.64 6.58
CA ILE A 9 -4.73 -13.75 7.50
C ILE A 9 -4.67 -12.32 6.95
N PHE A 10 -4.40 -12.19 5.65
CA PHE A 10 -4.24 -10.91 4.95
C PHE A 10 -5.55 -10.11 4.88
N ASP A 11 -6.69 -10.78 4.68
CA ASP A 11 -8.01 -10.13 4.55
C ASP A 11 -8.71 -9.92 5.90
N GLN A 12 -8.35 -10.65 6.96
CA GLN A 12 -8.99 -10.51 8.29
C GLN A 12 -8.27 -9.56 9.24
N THR A 13 -7.27 -8.82 8.76
CA THR A 13 -6.57 -7.81 9.57
C THR A 13 -7.30 -6.48 9.56
N PHE A 14 -7.40 -5.83 10.72
CA PHE A 14 -7.91 -4.45 10.86
C PHE A 14 -7.00 -3.40 10.23
N GLN A 15 -5.79 -3.78 9.82
CA GLN A 15 -4.79 -2.91 9.19
C GLN A 15 -4.94 -2.99 7.68
N PHE A 16 -4.71 -1.86 7.01
CA PHE A 16 -4.55 -1.83 5.56
C PHE A 16 -3.22 -2.47 5.22
N ILE A 17 -3.23 -3.46 4.32
CA ILE A 17 -2.00 -4.12 3.86
C ILE A 17 -2.07 -4.26 2.35
N GLY A 18 -0.94 -4.00 1.69
CA GLY A 18 -0.77 -4.28 0.27
C GLY A 18 0.58 -4.90 -0.06
N LEU A 19 0.79 -5.10 -1.35
CA LEU A 19 2.06 -5.55 -1.91
C LEU A 19 2.37 -4.73 -3.16
N LEU A 20 3.57 -4.17 -3.23
CA LEU A 20 4.03 -3.39 -4.38
C LEU A 20 5.27 -4.03 -5.01
N LYS A 21 5.45 -3.83 -6.31
CA LYS A 21 6.78 -3.87 -6.92
C LYS A 21 7.62 -2.68 -6.44
N PRO A 22 8.97 -2.74 -6.55
CA PRO A 22 9.84 -1.61 -6.20
C PRO A 22 9.60 -0.34 -7.03
N ASP A 23 8.98 -0.45 -8.20
CA ASP A 23 8.57 0.69 -9.03
C ASP A 23 7.26 1.38 -8.56
N GLY A 24 6.61 0.83 -7.52
CA GLY A 24 5.35 1.33 -6.97
C GLY A 24 4.09 0.74 -7.62
N THR A 25 4.22 -0.23 -8.53
CA THR A 25 3.06 -0.96 -9.08
C THR A 25 2.38 -1.78 -8.00
N LEU A 26 1.07 -1.59 -7.79
CA LEU A 26 0.28 -2.35 -6.83
C LEU A 26 0.01 -3.76 -7.36
N LEU A 27 0.41 -4.76 -6.58
CA LEU A 27 0.22 -6.18 -6.88
C LEU A 27 -0.97 -6.79 -6.14
N GLU A 28 -1.19 -6.36 -4.90
CA GLU A 28 -2.33 -6.81 -4.09
C GLU A 28 -2.66 -5.78 -3.01
N ALA A 29 -3.93 -5.74 -2.61
CA ALA A 29 -4.42 -5.02 -1.43
C ALA A 29 -5.44 -5.90 -0.71
N ASN A 30 -5.46 -5.86 0.62
CA ASN A 30 -6.40 -6.64 1.40
C ASN A 30 -7.82 -6.08 1.36
N GLN A 31 -8.80 -6.94 1.66
CA GLN A 31 -10.20 -6.55 1.61
C GLN A 31 -10.52 -5.33 2.50
N THR A 32 -9.90 -5.24 3.69
CA THR A 32 -10.07 -4.10 4.60
C THR A 32 -9.72 -2.76 3.95
N ALA A 33 -8.62 -2.67 3.19
CA ALA A 33 -8.24 -1.43 2.50
C ALA A 33 -9.21 -1.08 1.35
N LEU A 34 -9.67 -2.10 0.62
CA LEU A 34 -10.60 -1.95 -0.50
C LEU A 34 -11.97 -1.46 -0.03
N ASP A 35 -12.49 -2.06 1.04
CA ASP A 35 -13.75 -1.69 1.67
C ASP A 35 -13.70 -0.25 2.17
N PHE A 36 -12.59 0.14 2.83
CA PHE A 36 -12.37 1.53 3.25
C PHE A 36 -12.39 2.51 2.08
N GLY A 37 -11.70 2.18 0.98
CA GLY A 37 -11.62 3.04 -0.20
C GLY A 37 -12.90 3.04 -1.06
N GLY A 38 -13.77 2.04 -0.91
CA GLY A 38 -14.88 1.81 -1.82
C GLY A 38 -14.41 1.47 -3.24
N ILE A 39 -13.30 0.75 -3.39
CA ILE A 39 -12.67 0.43 -4.68
C ILE A 39 -12.50 -1.08 -4.86
N SER A 40 -12.41 -1.53 -6.11
CA SER A 40 -12.20 -2.96 -6.42
C SER A 40 -10.74 -3.23 -6.83
N HIS A 41 -10.29 -4.49 -6.69
CA HIS A 41 -8.98 -4.90 -7.21
C HIS A 41 -8.81 -4.57 -8.70
N ALA A 42 -9.85 -4.78 -9.50
CA ALA A 42 -9.79 -4.56 -10.95
C ALA A 42 -9.44 -3.12 -11.33
N ASP A 43 -9.72 -2.15 -10.46
CA ASP A 43 -9.47 -0.74 -10.71
C ASP A 43 -8.01 -0.32 -10.44
N ILE A 44 -7.29 -1.08 -9.62
CA ILE A 44 -6.01 -0.65 -9.02
C ILE A 44 -4.84 -1.63 -9.21
N ILE A 45 -5.10 -2.91 -9.42
CA ILE A 45 -4.02 -3.90 -9.58
C ILE A 45 -3.29 -3.68 -10.91
N GLY A 46 -1.96 -3.76 -10.86
CA GLY A 46 -1.09 -3.51 -12.01
C GLY A 46 -0.90 -2.03 -12.33
N ARG A 47 -1.42 -1.12 -11.49
CA ARG A 47 -1.30 0.33 -11.67
C ARG A 47 -0.43 0.95 -10.57
N PRO A 48 0.09 2.18 -10.78
CA PRO A 48 0.87 2.85 -9.76
C PRO A 48 0.06 3.12 -8.49
N PHE A 49 0.64 2.81 -7.33
CA PHE A 49 -0.07 2.87 -6.06
C PHE A 49 -0.59 4.28 -5.74
N TRP A 50 0.17 5.33 -6.09
CA TRP A 50 -0.25 6.72 -5.90
C TRP A 50 -1.44 7.16 -6.76
N GLU A 51 -1.85 6.39 -7.77
CA GLU A 51 -3.07 6.66 -8.54
C GLU A 51 -4.33 6.08 -7.88
N ALA A 52 -4.18 5.15 -6.94
CA ALA A 52 -5.31 4.59 -6.23
C ALA A 52 -6.02 5.68 -5.41
N ARG A 53 -7.35 5.58 -5.34
CA ARG A 53 -8.24 6.59 -4.73
C ARG A 53 -7.78 7.06 -3.34
N TRP A 54 -7.22 6.18 -2.53
CA TRP A 54 -6.70 6.51 -1.19
C TRP A 54 -5.76 7.71 -1.18
N TRP A 55 -4.99 7.89 -2.26
CA TRP A 55 -3.91 8.87 -2.34
C TRP A 55 -4.26 10.13 -3.14
N THR A 56 -5.49 10.22 -3.67
CA THR A 56 -5.89 11.33 -4.56
C THR A 56 -6.41 12.55 -3.81
N ILE A 57 -6.14 12.66 -2.49
CA ILE A 57 -6.53 13.82 -1.68
C ILE A 57 -5.81 15.10 -2.11
N SER A 58 -4.54 14.98 -2.51
CA SER A 58 -3.75 16.10 -3.03
C SER A 58 -2.53 15.62 -3.84
N PRO A 59 -2.01 16.45 -4.76
CA PRO A 59 -0.73 16.18 -5.44
C PRO A 59 0.45 16.04 -4.48
N GLU A 60 0.45 16.77 -3.36
CA GLU A 60 1.50 16.72 -2.34
C GLU A 60 1.58 15.33 -1.70
N THR A 61 0.43 14.76 -1.31
CA THR A 61 0.35 13.41 -0.74
C THR A 61 0.85 12.36 -1.73
N GLN A 62 0.50 12.49 -3.02
CA GLN A 62 1.02 11.59 -4.05
C GLN A 62 2.54 11.71 -4.23
N ASN A 63 3.09 12.91 -4.17
CA ASN A 63 4.53 13.13 -4.29
C ASN A 63 5.30 12.58 -3.09
N GLN A 64 4.78 12.81 -1.87
CA GLN A 64 5.33 12.22 -0.65
C GLN A 64 5.36 10.69 -0.74
N LEU A 65 4.27 10.07 -1.20
CA LEU A 65 4.22 8.61 -1.39
C LEU A 65 5.23 8.13 -2.44
N LYS A 66 5.35 8.81 -3.59
CA LYS A 66 6.35 8.45 -4.61
C LYS A 66 7.77 8.50 -4.06
N ASP A 67 8.09 9.51 -3.26
CA ASP A 67 9.40 9.65 -2.64
C ASP A 67 9.63 8.55 -1.59
N ALA A 68 8.62 8.21 -0.79
CA ALA A 68 8.67 7.11 0.17
C ALA A 68 8.86 5.75 -0.52
N ILE A 69 8.19 5.51 -1.65
CA ILE A 69 8.38 4.30 -2.47
C ILE A 69 9.82 4.23 -2.99
N ARG A 70 10.39 5.34 -3.48
CA ARG A 70 11.79 5.36 -3.95
C ARG A 70 12.79 5.05 -2.83
N GLN A 71 12.60 5.62 -1.64
CA GLN A 71 13.43 5.32 -0.47
C GLN A 71 13.30 3.85 -0.05
N ALA A 72 12.06 3.34 0.01
CA ALA A 72 11.83 1.95 0.34
C ALA A 72 12.40 0.98 -0.70
N ALA A 73 12.31 1.30 -1.99
CA ALA A 73 12.94 0.55 -3.07
C ALA A 73 14.48 0.53 -2.95
N ALA A 74 15.09 1.56 -2.36
CA ALA A 74 16.51 1.59 -2.01
C ALA A 74 16.85 0.77 -0.74
N GLY A 75 15.85 0.18 -0.09
CA GLY A 75 16.01 -0.72 1.05
C GLY A 75 15.83 -0.06 2.40
N GLU A 76 15.30 1.17 2.46
CA GLU A 76 14.99 1.90 3.69
C GLU A 76 13.59 1.58 4.21
N PHE A 77 13.41 1.55 5.53
CA PHE A 77 12.07 1.53 6.12
C PHE A 77 11.54 2.96 6.24
N VAL A 78 10.34 3.20 5.73
CA VAL A 78 9.70 4.53 5.77
C VAL A 78 8.42 4.45 6.60
N ARG A 79 8.18 5.43 7.47
CA ARG A 79 6.95 5.56 8.26
C ARG A 79 6.61 7.01 8.52
N TYR A 80 5.35 7.38 8.35
CA TYR A 80 4.85 8.73 8.60
C TYR A 80 3.33 8.71 8.76
N GLU A 81 2.79 9.74 9.41
CA GLU A 81 1.35 9.99 9.44
C GLU A 81 0.90 10.70 8.16
N VAL A 82 -0.25 10.28 7.62
CA VAL A 82 -0.79 10.85 6.38
C VAL A 82 -2.30 10.73 6.32
N ASP A 83 -2.95 11.72 5.72
CA ASP A 83 -4.38 11.68 5.42
C ASP A 83 -4.64 10.93 4.11
N VAL A 84 -5.57 9.98 4.16
CA VAL A 84 -6.02 9.20 3.00
C VAL A 84 -7.53 9.32 2.79
N LEU A 85 -7.94 9.14 1.54
CA LEU A 85 -9.34 9.25 1.11
C LEU A 85 -10.04 7.89 1.12
N GLY A 86 -11.16 7.80 1.84
CA GLY A 86 -12.07 6.67 1.87
C GLY A 86 -13.27 6.81 0.92
N ALA A 87 -14.20 5.88 1.06
CA ALA A 87 -15.49 5.91 0.40
C ALA A 87 -16.31 7.14 0.83
N GLY A 88 -17.08 7.71 -0.10
CA GLY A 88 -17.93 8.88 0.18
C GLY A 88 -17.15 10.14 0.57
N ASP A 89 -15.91 10.25 0.10
CA ASP A 89 -14.97 11.34 0.40
C ASP A 89 -14.66 11.54 1.89
N THR A 90 -14.78 10.45 2.67
CA THR A 90 -14.30 10.43 4.05
C THR A 90 -12.78 10.53 4.09
N VAL A 91 -12.24 11.27 5.08
CA VAL A 91 -10.80 11.41 5.28
C VAL A 91 -10.43 10.71 6.59
N ALA A 92 -9.35 9.94 6.55
CA ALA A 92 -8.77 9.31 7.73
C ALA A 92 -7.26 9.59 7.78
N THR A 93 -6.77 10.02 8.94
CA THR A 93 -5.34 10.05 9.22
C THR A 93 -4.90 8.65 9.62
N ILE A 94 -3.87 8.13 8.94
CA ILE A 94 -3.31 6.82 9.23
C ILE A 94 -1.83 6.93 9.58
N ASP A 95 -1.36 5.97 10.38
CA ASP A 95 0.07 5.71 10.55
C ASP A 95 0.54 4.77 9.43
N PHE A 96 1.13 5.35 8.38
CA PHE A 96 1.51 4.64 7.17
C PHE A 96 2.98 4.21 7.20
N SER A 97 3.28 3.01 6.70
CA SER A 97 4.65 2.55 6.53
C SER A 97 4.88 1.75 5.25
N LEU A 98 6.12 1.76 4.77
CA LEU A 98 6.60 0.94 3.65
C LEU A 98 7.81 0.13 4.12
N LYS A 99 7.68 -1.21 4.07
CA LYS A 99 8.74 -2.16 4.41
C LYS A 99 9.32 -2.81 3.15
N PRO A 100 10.64 -2.70 2.90
CA PRO A 100 11.27 -3.44 1.83
C PRO A 100 11.42 -4.91 2.16
N VAL A 101 11.11 -5.77 1.20
CA VAL A 101 11.38 -7.22 1.25
C VAL A 101 12.53 -7.50 0.31
N LYS A 102 13.58 -8.12 0.86
CA LYS A 102 14.82 -8.42 0.13
C LYS A 102 14.90 -9.91 -0.20
N ASP A 103 15.52 -10.23 -1.33
CA ASP A 103 15.94 -11.60 -1.63
C ASP A 103 17.23 -11.97 -0.88
N GLU A 104 17.72 -13.20 -1.09
CA GLU A 104 18.94 -13.72 -0.44
C GLU A 104 20.21 -12.95 -0.80
N THR A 105 20.19 -12.21 -1.91
CA THR A 105 21.31 -11.37 -2.38
C THR A 105 21.23 -9.93 -1.89
N GLY A 106 20.16 -9.57 -1.17
CA GLY A 106 19.93 -8.24 -0.61
C GLY A 106 19.18 -7.28 -1.54
N ASN A 107 18.75 -7.72 -2.73
CA ASN A 107 17.99 -6.88 -3.64
C ASN A 107 16.54 -6.76 -3.16
N VAL A 108 15.99 -5.54 -3.19
CA VAL A 108 14.58 -5.31 -2.86
C VAL A 108 13.71 -5.83 -4.00
N ILE A 109 12.90 -6.85 -3.71
CA ILE A 109 12.03 -7.51 -4.70
C ILE A 109 10.57 -7.08 -4.58
N LEU A 110 10.15 -6.65 -3.39
CA LEU A 110 8.78 -6.24 -3.07
C LEU A 110 8.80 -5.16 -1.98
N LEU A 111 7.74 -4.35 -1.92
CA LEU A 111 7.46 -3.45 -0.80
C LEU A 111 6.12 -3.81 -0.17
N ILE A 112 6.05 -3.75 1.16
CA ILE A 112 4.81 -3.96 1.91
C ILE A 112 4.35 -2.61 2.48
N PRO A 113 3.33 -1.98 1.90
CA PRO A 113 2.61 -0.88 2.52
C PRO A 113 1.69 -1.39 3.63
N GLU A 114 1.72 -0.71 4.78
CA GLU A 114 0.83 -0.94 5.92
C GLU A 114 0.25 0.39 6.41
N GLY A 115 -1.03 0.39 6.82
CA GLY A 115 -1.70 1.54 7.44
C GLY A 115 -2.55 1.12 8.64
N ARG A 116 -2.55 1.93 9.70
CA ARG A 116 -3.33 1.73 10.93
C ARG A 116 -4.14 2.96 11.28
#